data_AF-A0A914Q930-F1
#
_entry.id   AF-A0A914Q930-F1
#
_cell.length_a   1.000
_cell.length_b   1.000
_cell.length_c   1.000
_cell.angle_alpha   90.00
_cell.angle_beta   90.00
_cell.angle_gamma   90.00
#
_symmetry.space_group_name_H-M   'P 1'
#
loop_
_entity.id
_entity.type
_entity.pdbx_description
1 polymer ?
#
loop_
_entity_poly.entity_id
_entity_poly.type
_entity_poly.pdbx_seq_one_letter_code
_entity_poly.pdbx_strand_id
1 'polypeptide(L)'
;MPDFYWQPLYDNGTLSPDEFKVADWLGMTWTNFAKYGKPTLDNSWQPTTSIGITEQEYLQINVETQMAKGFRSTDQLLWNKALPAIIGTWPPEMPDYNNGSVVEF
;
A
#
# COMPACT_ATOMS: atom_id res chain seq x y z
N MET A 1 22.04 12.78 -26.59
CA MET A 1 20.91 12.16 -25.87
C MET A 1 21.22 12.27 -24.39
N PRO A 2 20.27 12.59 -23.50
CA PRO A 2 20.54 12.54 -22.07
C PRO A 2 20.72 11.09 -21.67
N ASP A 3 21.83 10.78 -21.01
CA ASP A 3 22.08 9.45 -20.46
C ASP A 3 20.96 9.12 -19.47
N PHE A 4 20.23 8.04 -19.74
CA PHE A 4 19.21 7.57 -18.81
C PHE A 4 19.92 7.11 -17.53
N TYR A 5 19.59 7.76 -16.41
CA TYR A 5 20.19 7.55 -15.08
C TYR A 5 20.23 6.07 -14.61
N TRP A 6 19.50 5.18 -15.25
CA TRP A 6 19.38 3.77 -14.90
C TRP A 6 20.38 2.86 -15.60
N GLN A 7 20.96 3.29 -16.73
CA GLN A 7 21.89 2.47 -17.52
C GLN A 7 23.12 2.04 -16.70
N PRO A 8 23.79 2.95 -15.95
CA PRO A 8 24.94 2.55 -15.12
C PRO A 8 24.59 1.58 -13.99
N LEU A 9 23.34 1.61 -13.49
CA LEU A 9 22.85 0.73 -12.43
C LEU A 9 22.49 -0.67 -12.93
N TYR A 10 22.14 -0.80 -14.21
CA TYR A 10 21.99 -2.08 -14.88
C TYR A 10 23.36 -2.68 -15.20
N ASP A 11 24.24 -1.88 -15.79
CA ASP A 11 25.56 -2.33 -16.26
C ASP A 11 26.47 -2.76 -15.09
N ASN A 12 26.29 -2.20 -13.89
CA ASN A 12 27.03 -2.57 -12.68
C ASN A 12 26.40 -3.75 -11.91
N GLY A 13 25.29 -4.33 -12.39
CA GLY A 13 24.59 -5.46 -11.77
C GLY A 13 23.81 -5.12 -10.50
N THR A 14 23.60 -3.84 -10.18
CA THR A 14 22.82 -3.42 -9.00
C THR A 14 21.32 -3.59 -9.22
N LEU A 15 20.86 -3.50 -10.47
CA LEU A 15 19.47 -3.77 -10.86
C LEU A 15 19.38 -5.03 -11.71
N SER A 16 18.50 -5.93 -11.30
CA SER A 16 18.13 -7.13 -12.03
C SER A 16 17.15 -6.83 -13.18
N PRO A 17 17.13 -7.65 -14.24
CA PRO A 17 16.11 -7.54 -15.29
C PRO A 17 14.66 -7.62 -14.77
N ASP A 18 14.43 -8.33 -13.67
CA ASP A 18 13.09 -8.48 -13.10
C ASP A 18 12.61 -7.20 -12.40
N GLU A 19 13.51 -6.42 -11.80
CA GLU A 19 13.16 -5.10 -11.25
C GLU A 19 12.72 -4.13 -12.34
N PHE A 20 13.32 -4.20 -13.53
CA PHE A 20 12.86 -3.42 -14.69
C PHE A 20 11.47 -3.84 -15.14
N LYS A 21 11.16 -5.14 -15.16
CA LYS A 21 9.81 -5.63 -15.49
C LYS A 21 8.78 -5.10 -14.50
N VAL A 22 9.09 -5.12 -13.19
CA VAL A 22 8.20 -4.59 -12.16
C VAL A 22 8.00 -3.08 -12.32
N ALA A 23 9.07 -2.33 -12.57
CA ALA A 23 9.00 -0.87 -12.75
C ALA A 23 8.19 -0.47 -13.99
N ASP A 24 8.42 -1.14 -15.13
CA ASP A 24 7.67 -0.90 -16.37
C ASP A 24 6.19 -1.25 -16.20
N TRP A 25 5.90 -2.41 -15.60
CA TRP A 25 4.53 -2.83 -15.29
C TRP A 25 3.83 -1.83 -14.36
N LEU A 26 4.50 -1.34 -13.32
CA LEU A 26 3.97 -0.30 -12.42
C LEU A 26 3.67 1.00 -13.16
N GLY A 27 4.60 1.47 -14.00
CA GLY A 27 4.43 2.69 -14.78
C GLY A 27 3.23 2.62 -15.72
N MET A 28 3.08 1.51 -16.44
CA MET A 28 1.93 1.25 -17.30
C MET A 28 0.63 1.20 -16.49
N THR A 29 0.62 0.45 -15.39
CA THR A 29 -0.56 0.25 -14.54
C THR A 29 -1.04 1.57 -13.93
N TRP A 30 -0.12 2.39 -13.44
CA TRP A 30 -0.42 3.71 -12.90
C TRP A 30 -0.95 4.67 -13.98
N THR A 31 -0.37 4.61 -15.19
CA THR A 31 -0.83 5.40 -16.33
C THR A 31 -2.24 4.99 -16.77
N ASN A 32 -2.54 3.70 -16.81
CA ASN A 32 -3.88 3.19 -17.12
C ASN A 32 -4.90 3.67 -16.08
N PHE A 33 -4.54 3.62 -14.80
CA PHE A 33 -5.39 4.15 -13.74
C PHE A 33 -5.67 5.65 -13.93
N ALA A 34 -4.64 6.45 -14.22
CA ALA A 34 -4.82 7.88 -14.46
C ALA A 34 -5.70 8.20 -15.68
N LYS A 35 -5.63 7.40 -16.74
CA LYS A 35 -6.40 7.61 -17.98
C LYS A 35 -7.84 7.09 -17.91
N TYR A 36 -8.05 5.94 -17.27
CA TYR A 36 -9.29 5.17 -17.41
C TYR A 36 -9.96 4.87 -16.06
N GLY A 37 -9.34 5.24 -14.93
CA GLY A 37 -9.79 4.86 -13.59
C GLY A 37 -9.62 3.37 -13.29
N LYS A 38 -8.91 2.62 -14.15
CA LYS A 38 -8.66 1.19 -14.01
C LYS A 38 -7.17 0.89 -14.17
N PRO A 39 -6.53 0.18 -13.23
CA PRO A 39 -5.10 -0.09 -13.29
C PRO A 39 -4.72 -1.06 -14.43
N THR A 40 -5.60 -2.00 -14.78
CA THR A 40 -5.39 -2.89 -15.93
C THR A 40 -6.60 -2.85 -16.86
N LEU A 41 -6.34 -3.01 -18.17
CA LEU A 41 -7.39 -2.94 -19.21
C LEU A 41 -8.06 -4.29 -19.48
N ASP A 42 -7.41 -5.38 -19.09
CA ASP A 42 -7.88 -6.76 -19.20
C ASP A 42 -8.68 -7.24 -17.96
N ASN A 43 -8.79 -6.38 -16.94
CA ASN A 43 -9.36 -6.69 -15.62
C ASN A 43 -8.59 -7.80 -14.87
N SER A 44 -7.30 -8.02 -15.14
CA SER A 44 -6.45 -8.87 -14.29
C SER A 44 -6.36 -8.36 -12.83
N TRP A 45 -6.47 -7.05 -12.62
CA TRP A 45 -6.60 -6.46 -11.29
C TRP A 45 -8.07 -6.06 -11.05
N GLN A 46 -8.76 -6.89 -10.28
CA GLN A 46 -10.16 -6.68 -9.92
C GLN A 46 -10.31 -5.68 -8.76
N PRO A 47 -11.37 -4.86 -8.74
CA PRO A 47 -11.68 -4.01 -7.60
C PRO A 47 -11.89 -4.85 -6.34
N THR A 48 -11.36 -4.38 -5.21
CA THR A 48 -11.62 -4.99 -3.91
C THR A 48 -13.12 -5.00 -3.61
N THR A 49 -13.65 -6.16 -3.26
CA THR A 49 -14.98 -6.30 -2.66
C THR A 49 -14.87 -6.19 -1.13
N SER A 50 -15.82 -5.50 -0.48
CA SER A 50 -15.80 -5.24 0.97
C SER A 50 -16.26 -6.44 1.82
N ILE A 51 -15.76 -7.63 1.52
CA ILE A 51 -16.14 -8.87 2.20
C ILE A 51 -15.19 -9.12 3.38
N GLY A 52 -15.28 -8.27 4.40
CA GLY A 52 -14.51 -8.45 5.64
C GLY A 52 -12.98 -8.33 5.51
N ILE A 53 -12.31 -8.29 6.66
CA ILE A 53 -10.86 -8.02 6.75
C ILE A 53 -10.00 -9.17 6.20
N THR A 54 -10.49 -10.42 6.29
CA THR A 54 -9.75 -11.61 5.90
C THR A 54 -9.90 -11.97 4.42
N GLU A 55 -10.96 -11.51 3.75
CA GLU A 55 -11.21 -11.84 2.34
C GLU A 55 -10.96 -10.66 1.40
N GLN A 56 -10.54 -9.50 1.94
CA GLN A 56 -10.21 -8.34 1.14
C GLN A 56 -9.14 -8.69 0.10
N GLU A 57 -9.53 -8.57 -1.17
CA GLU A 57 -8.68 -8.87 -2.32
C GLU A 57 -7.72 -7.71 -2.59
N TYR A 58 -6.48 -8.04 -2.92
CA TYR A 58 -5.45 -7.08 -3.32
C TYR A 58 -4.57 -7.71 -4.39
N LEU A 59 -3.88 -6.87 -5.16
CA LEU A 59 -2.86 -7.35 -6.09
C LEU A 59 -1.50 -7.36 -5.40
N GLN A 60 -0.89 -8.54 -5.34
CA GLN A 60 0.48 -8.70 -4.87
C GLN A 60 1.44 -8.36 -6.01
N ILE A 61 2.24 -7.31 -5.83
CA ILE A 61 3.20 -6.84 -6.82
C ILE A 61 4.57 -7.42 -6.49
N ASN A 62 4.96 -8.46 -7.21
CA ASN A 62 6.28 -9.09 -7.22
C ASN A 62 6.74 -9.23 -8.69
N VAL A 63 7.83 -9.97 -8.93
CA VAL A 63 8.26 -10.37 -10.29
C VAL A 63 7.09 -10.99 -11.09
N GLU A 64 6.28 -11.80 -10.43
CA GLU A 64 5.00 -12.28 -10.94
C GLU A 64 3.86 -11.67 -10.14
N THR A 65 2.99 -10.92 -10.81
CA THR A 65 1.84 -10.26 -10.18
C THR A 65 0.66 -11.21 -10.09
N GLN A 66 0.05 -11.31 -8.91
CA GLN A 66 -1.12 -12.17 -8.69
C GLN A 66 -2.12 -11.54 -7.72
N MET A 67 -3.40 -11.85 -7.90
CA MET A 67 -4.43 -11.51 -6.91
C MET A 67 -4.26 -12.38 -5.67
N ALA A 68 -4.35 -11.76 -4.51
CA ALA A 68 -4.25 -12.40 -3.20
C ALA A 68 -5.33 -11.85 -2.26
N LYS A 69 -5.45 -12.45 -1.06
CA LYS A 69 -6.48 -12.10 -0.05
C LYS A 69 -5.87 -11.85 1.32
N GLY A 70 -6.56 -11.03 2.11
CA GLY A 70 -6.29 -10.89 3.54
C GLY A 70 -4.94 -10.25 3.86
N PHE A 71 -4.58 -9.19 3.13
CA PHE A 71 -3.32 -8.46 3.35
C PHE A 71 -3.18 -8.05 4.82
N ARG A 72 -2.22 -8.65 5.54
CA ARG A 72 -1.97 -8.37 6.97
C ARG A 72 -3.25 -8.43 7.83
N SER A 73 -4.11 -9.41 7.59
CA SER A 73 -5.43 -9.52 8.25
C SER A 73 -5.36 -9.50 9.79
N THR A 74 -4.33 -10.11 10.39
CA THR A 74 -4.10 -10.06 11.85
C THR A 74 -3.85 -8.64 12.35
N ASP A 75 -3.00 -7.88 11.66
CA ASP A 75 -2.71 -6.49 12.03
C ASP A 75 -3.95 -5.62 11.81
N GLN A 76 -4.67 -5.82 10.71
CA GLN A 76 -5.93 -5.11 10.48
C GLN A 76 -6.95 -5.37 11.59
N LEU A 77 -7.08 -6.61 12.07
CA LEU A 77 -7.93 -6.93 13.21
C LEU A 77 -7.43 -6.28 14.50
N LEU A 78 -6.13 -6.32 14.75
CA LEU A 78 -5.53 -5.74 15.95
C LEU A 78 -5.75 -4.22 16.01
N TRP A 79 -5.36 -3.51 14.95
CA TRP A 79 -5.38 -2.04 14.89
C TRP A 79 -6.78 -1.47 14.65
N ASN A 80 -7.63 -2.12 13.86
CA ASN A 80 -8.95 -1.56 13.52
C ASN A 80 -10.08 -2.07 14.44
N LYS A 81 -9.86 -3.15 15.22
CA LYS A 81 -10.89 -3.70 16.11
C LYS A 81 -10.43 -3.87 17.55
N ALA A 82 -9.36 -4.63 17.79
CA ALA A 82 -9.00 -5.03 19.14
C ALA A 82 -8.50 -3.86 20.00
N LEU A 83 -7.58 -3.05 19.47
CA LEU A 83 -7.07 -1.88 20.20
C LEU A 83 -8.18 -0.84 20.43
N PRO A 84 -8.94 -0.39 19.42
CA PRO A 84 -10.05 0.54 19.67
C PRO A 84 -11.07 0.04 20.71
N ALA A 85 -11.33 -1.27 20.77
CA ALA A 85 -12.21 -1.84 21.78
C ALA A 85 -11.65 -1.77 23.22
N ILE A 86 -10.33 -1.68 23.39
CA ILE A 86 -9.67 -1.62 24.70
C ILE A 86 -9.40 -0.17 25.11
N ILE A 87 -8.91 0.66 24.18
CA ILE A 87 -8.40 2.01 24.48
C ILE A 87 -9.34 3.15 24.04
N GLY A 88 -10.45 2.84 23.37
CA GLY A 88 -11.36 3.85 22.83
C GLY A 88 -10.91 4.38 21.46
N THR A 89 -10.84 5.70 21.30
CA THR A 89 -10.44 6.33 20.04
C THR A 89 -8.93 6.20 19.81
N TRP A 90 -8.55 5.75 18.61
CA TRP A 90 -7.16 5.74 18.15
C TRP A 90 -6.99 6.53 16.84
N PRO A 91 -5.99 7.42 16.74
CA PRO A 91 -5.10 7.83 17.82
C PRO A 91 -5.90 8.53 18.94
N PRO A 92 -5.41 8.45 20.20
CA PRO A 92 -6.09 9.11 21.32
C PRO A 92 -6.23 10.60 21.01
N GLU A 93 -7.34 11.18 21.43
CA GLU A 93 -7.50 12.63 21.38
C GLU A 93 -6.32 13.26 22.12
N MET A 94 -5.57 14.13 21.45
CA MET A 94 -4.49 14.86 22.09
C MET A 94 -5.11 15.68 23.23
N PRO A 95 -4.51 15.68 24.44
CA PRO A 95 -5.00 16.50 25.52
C PRO A 95 -5.05 17.96 25.05
N ASP A 96 -6.19 18.61 25.26
CA ASP A 96 -6.37 20.00 24.91
C ASP A 96 -5.50 20.86 25.84
N TYR A 97 -4.31 21.23 25.38
CA TYR A 97 -3.34 22.02 26.14
C TYR A 97 -3.83 23.46 26.45
N ASN A 98 -5.04 23.83 26.03
CA ASN A 98 -5.62 25.15 26.24
C ASN A 98 -6.45 25.29 27.53
N ASN A 99 -6.65 24.23 28.31
CA ASN A 99 -7.31 24.32 29.62
C ASN A 99 -6.29 24.10 30.73
N GLY A 100 -5.79 25.20 31.31
CA GLY A 100 -4.70 25.26 32.26
C GLY A 100 -4.96 24.63 33.63
N SER A 101 -5.15 23.32 33.71
CA SER A 101 -4.98 22.59 34.96
C SER A 101 -3.53 22.15 35.10
N VAL A 102 -2.75 22.98 35.79
CA VAL A 102 -1.47 22.61 36.39
C VAL A 102 -1.74 21.45 37.34
N VAL A 103 -1.13 20.29 37.10
CA VAL A 103 -1.09 19.20 38.07
C VAL A 103 0.13 19.44 38.95
N GLU A 104 -0.09 19.95 40.15
CA GLU A 104 0.96 20.02 41.18
C GLU A 104 1.17 18.62 41.78
N PHE A 105 2.45 18.26 41.94
CA PHE A 105 2.92 17.01 42.55
C PHE A 105 2.92 17.07 44.07
#